data_AF-A0AAE3AM19-F1
#
_entry.id   AF-A0AAE3AM19-F1
#
_cell.length_a   1.000
_cell.length_b   1.000
_cell.length_c   1.000
_cell.angle_alpha   90.00
_cell.angle_beta   90.00
_cell.angle_gamma   90.00
#
_symmetry.space_group_name_H-M   'P 1'
#
loop_
_entity.id
_entity.type
_entity.pdbx_description
1 polymer ?
#
loop_
_entity_poly.entity_id
_entity_poly.type
_entity_poly.pdbx_seq_one_letter_code
_entity_poly.pdbx_strand_id
1 'polypeptide(L)'
;MKNGKRAVSFILAVVLLCTSFAGCGMVQQDKAYLEQVAAAVTETQSILKDVEAAADELSGQSSIVYENSVNAEGFDVLDEYYTLCTEKLNALNDAVGAVRQQMQSLERCDAPKTEKGKAVEAEQKAYFEDALEVIGGIQEALTFYTAQYDALQPLVTATVGDRSDEQAYLISVYEAAGNVKTALSTLDTPEWLNDLWPKYVANLDVMTKYMESRSWGLAWSDVLRLYSANQLISRVGITSGRHEETMFDLYSREYNHAAFLLDENLDAYADEILAACEGGKDVGAYDAQAPIVFSDYSTVEEIFPNLYPSMDSAINLLLYTDKGYTDVMVTAEIAGFTQKYEQKVTLTPKMTYLMIKPPVLTDMPDLSTTKDTQMTLRVENTITGEAIIQETKNIELHSVYDYKNYSDEFGIIQNDNILAWMTPETDGILQVRRNAVSWLEQSFGTEYGMLPGYQPAYGFTSDQGAYITYYQVAAIQSAISSMGVRYNMGPYSFSASQRVLMPDAVLENGSGICIETAVLMASVLESASMHAMIVFTPGHAQTAVETWSGSGQYFLIETTMLPFTATQDALQSLIQPLSAEEWANYLYNKEQEAQQSGGMVYVVDCDLAPVLNIQGLNY
;
A
#
# COMPACT_ATOMS: atom_id res chain seq x y z
N MET A 1 37.60 -70.11 0.31
CA MET A 1 38.51 -71.00 -0.44
C MET A 1 39.11 -70.21 -1.58
N LYS A 2 40.40 -70.46 -1.80
CA LYS A 2 41.37 -69.77 -2.65
C LYS A 2 41.25 -70.15 -4.13
N ASN A 3 41.76 -69.24 -4.98
CA ASN A 3 42.42 -69.44 -6.29
C ASN A 3 41.53 -69.93 -7.45
N GLY A 4 41.55 -69.38 -8.66
CA GLY A 4 42.55 -68.57 -9.37
C GLY A 4 43.29 -69.39 -10.43
N LYS A 5 43.23 -68.96 -11.70
CA LYS A 5 44.34 -68.81 -12.70
C LYS A 5 43.99 -69.21 -14.15
N ARG A 6 44.17 -68.22 -15.05
CA ARG A 6 45.03 -68.16 -16.28
C ARG A 6 44.75 -69.20 -17.41
N ALA A 7 44.87 -68.91 -18.72
CA ALA A 7 45.93 -68.14 -19.39
C ALA A 7 45.70 -67.99 -20.94
N VAL A 8 46.40 -67.00 -21.54
CA VAL A 8 47.15 -67.01 -22.85
C VAL A 8 46.47 -66.56 -24.18
N SER A 9 46.71 -65.28 -24.53
CA SER A 9 47.49 -64.70 -25.66
C SER A 9 47.67 -65.33 -27.08
N PHE A 10 47.34 -64.50 -28.10
CA PHE A 10 48.12 -64.01 -29.29
C PHE A 10 48.41 -64.86 -30.58
N ILE A 11 48.15 -64.20 -31.75
CA ILE A 11 48.97 -64.03 -33.00
C ILE A 11 48.25 -64.24 -34.38
N LEU A 12 48.06 -63.10 -35.08
CA LEU A 12 48.22 -62.68 -36.51
C LEU A 12 47.88 -63.54 -37.78
N ALA A 13 47.13 -62.86 -38.67
CA ALA A 13 47.39 -62.48 -40.09
C ALA A 13 47.14 -63.47 -41.28
N VAL A 14 46.30 -63.06 -42.26
CA VAL A 14 46.68 -62.43 -43.57
C VAL A 14 45.46 -62.31 -44.53
N VAL A 15 45.09 -61.05 -44.83
CA VAL A 15 44.76 -60.36 -46.12
C VAL A 15 44.17 -61.14 -47.35
N LEU A 16 43.01 -60.71 -47.90
CA LEU A 16 42.84 -59.93 -49.16
C LEU A 16 41.39 -59.96 -49.74
N LEU A 17 40.89 -58.74 -50.03
CA LEU A 17 40.09 -58.30 -51.19
C LEU A 17 38.56 -58.57 -51.27
N CYS A 18 37.83 -57.49 -50.97
CA CYS A 18 37.09 -56.66 -51.95
C CYS A 18 35.56 -56.56 -51.83
N THR A 19 35.16 -55.28 -51.88
CA THR A 19 33.88 -54.70 -52.32
C THR A 19 32.68 -54.74 -51.36
N SER A 20 32.62 -53.66 -50.58
CA SER A 20 31.51 -52.69 -50.50
C SER A 20 30.11 -53.19 -50.14
N PHE A 21 29.71 -52.91 -48.90
CA PHE A 21 28.55 -52.05 -48.63
C PHE A 21 28.93 -51.06 -47.51
N ALA A 22 29.00 -49.78 -47.88
CA ALA A 22 29.01 -48.67 -46.95
C ALA A 22 27.57 -48.40 -46.49
N GLY A 23 27.40 -48.08 -45.20
CA GLY A 23 26.08 -47.67 -44.69
C GLY A 23 25.85 -47.77 -43.18
N CYS A 24 26.87 -47.94 -42.34
CA CYS A 24 26.77 -47.71 -40.89
C CYS A 24 27.94 -46.81 -40.46
N GLY A 25 27.71 -45.50 -40.39
CA GLY A 25 28.75 -44.54 -40.03
C GLY A 25 28.23 -43.14 -39.66
N MET A 26 26.98 -43.01 -39.22
CA MET A 26 26.35 -41.70 -38.95
C MET A 26 25.97 -41.45 -37.49
N VAL A 27 26.34 -42.31 -36.52
CA VAL A 27 25.92 -42.14 -35.10
C VAL A 27 27.07 -41.68 -34.19
N GLN A 28 28.26 -41.36 -34.71
CA GLN A 28 29.46 -41.17 -33.88
C GLN A 28 30.05 -39.75 -33.90
N GLN A 29 29.53 -38.83 -34.70
CA GLN A 29 30.25 -37.58 -35.02
C GLN A 29 30.17 -36.52 -33.91
N ASP A 30 29.05 -36.44 -33.20
CA ASP A 30 28.84 -35.49 -32.08
C ASP A 30 28.71 -36.21 -30.72
N LYS A 31 29.01 -37.51 -30.65
CA LYS A 31 28.77 -38.33 -29.44
C LYS A 31 29.41 -37.75 -28.18
N ALA A 32 30.67 -37.34 -28.29
CA ALA A 32 31.41 -36.77 -27.17
C ALA A 32 30.81 -35.43 -26.70
N TYR A 33 30.30 -34.60 -27.61
CA TYR A 33 29.63 -33.34 -27.28
C TYR A 33 28.31 -33.61 -26.55
N LEU A 34 27.47 -34.52 -27.06
CA LEU A 34 26.20 -34.88 -26.44
C LEU A 34 26.38 -35.51 -25.04
N GLU A 35 27.43 -36.30 -24.83
CA GLU A 35 27.79 -36.81 -23.50
C GLU A 35 28.16 -35.69 -22.52
N GLN A 36 28.83 -34.62 -22.98
CA GLN A 36 29.14 -33.46 -22.15
C GLN A 36 27.90 -32.64 -21.84
N VAL A 37 27.01 -32.42 -22.82
CA VAL A 37 25.72 -31.74 -22.59
C VAL A 37 24.90 -32.49 -21.55
N ALA A 38 24.76 -33.81 -21.69
CA ALA A 38 24.01 -34.62 -20.72
C ALA A 38 24.59 -34.51 -19.30
N ALA A 39 25.92 -34.55 -19.16
CA ALA A 39 26.58 -34.38 -17.87
C ALA A 39 26.35 -32.98 -17.27
N ALA A 40 26.47 -31.93 -18.09
CA ALA A 40 26.28 -30.55 -17.67
C ALA A 40 24.82 -30.27 -17.24
N VAL A 41 23.84 -30.78 -17.98
CA VAL A 41 22.41 -30.66 -17.64
C VAL A 41 22.10 -31.43 -16.36
N THR A 42 22.59 -32.66 -16.21
CA THR A 42 22.38 -33.48 -14.99
C THR A 42 22.96 -32.79 -13.74
N GLU A 43 24.18 -32.26 -13.84
CA GLU A 43 24.81 -31.52 -12.74
C GLU A 43 24.01 -30.25 -12.39
N THR A 44 23.47 -29.58 -13.42
CA THR A 44 22.64 -28.38 -13.25
C THR A 44 21.34 -28.69 -12.55
N GLN A 45 20.65 -29.78 -12.91
CA GLN A 45 19.45 -30.20 -12.17
C GLN A 45 19.74 -30.44 -10.68
N SER A 46 20.91 -31.00 -10.34
CA SER A 46 21.31 -31.14 -8.94
C SER A 46 21.46 -29.78 -8.24
N ILE A 47 22.02 -28.79 -8.92
CA ILE A 47 22.14 -27.42 -8.39
C ILE A 47 20.75 -26.79 -8.23
N LEU A 48 19.88 -26.94 -9.23
CA LEU A 48 18.54 -26.37 -9.22
C LEU A 48 17.64 -26.97 -8.14
N LYS A 49 17.82 -28.25 -7.78
CA LYS A 49 17.12 -28.85 -6.62
C LYS A 49 17.51 -28.20 -5.28
N ASP A 50 18.77 -27.76 -5.12
CA ASP A 50 19.18 -27.00 -3.95
C ASP A 50 18.60 -25.57 -3.95
N VAL A 51 18.46 -24.96 -5.14
CA VAL A 51 17.80 -23.65 -5.31
C VAL A 51 16.31 -23.75 -5.00
N GLU A 52 15.62 -24.78 -5.50
CA GLU A 52 14.20 -25.06 -5.25
C GLU A 52 13.95 -25.20 -3.75
N ALA A 53 14.76 -26.00 -3.05
CA ALA A 53 14.65 -26.17 -1.59
C ALA A 53 14.87 -24.84 -0.83
N ALA A 54 15.76 -23.97 -1.33
CA ALA A 54 15.93 -22.64 -0.76
C ALA A 54 14.72 -21.73 -1.01
N ALA A 55 14.13 -21.79 -2.20
CA ALA A 55 12.92 -21.05 -2.56
C ALA A 55 11.72 -21.50 -1.70
N ASP A 56 11.52 -22.80 -1.52
CA ASP A 56 10.48 -23.35 -0.65
C ASP A 56 10.62 -22.89 0.81
N GLU A 57 11.85 -22.93 1.34
CA GLU A 57 12.12 -22.45 2.70
C GLU A 57 11.82 -20.95 2.84
N LEU A 58 12.27 -20.14 1.87
CA LEU A 58 11.98 -18.70 1.85
C LEU A 58 10.48 -18.42 1.74
N SER A 59 9.77 -19.12 0.86
CA SER A 59 8.32 -18.98 0.69
C SER A 59 7.58 -19.27 1.99
N GLY A 60 7.92 -20.38 2.65
CA GLY A 60 7.35 -20.77 3.95
C GLY A 60 7.63 -19.73 5.04
N GLN A 61 8.86 -19.22 5.16
CA GLN A 61 9.21 -18.22 6.18
C GLN A 61 8.56 -16.87 5.90
N SER A 62 8.54 -16.40 4.65
CA SER A 62 7.85 -15.15 4.26
C SER A 62 6.37 -15.17 4.60
N SER A 63 5.70 -16.32 4.50
CA SER A 63 4.27 -16.43 4.79
C SER A 63 3.91 -16.22 6.27
N ILE A 64 4.87 -16.36 7.18
CA ILE A 64 4.64 -16.29 8.63
C ILE A 64 5.46 -15.19 9.34
N VAL A 65 6.49 -14.64 8.69
CA VAL A 65 7.43 -13.69 9.33
C VAL A 65 6.71 -12.44 9.84
N TYR A 66 5.76 -11.90 9.07
CA TYR A 66 4.99 -10.73 9.49
C TYR A 66 4.17 -11.04 10.75
N GLU A 67 3.33 -12.08 10.71
CA GLU A 67 2.51 -12.50 11.84
C GLU A 67 3.36 -12.79 13.09
N ASN A 68 4.49 -13.48 12.93
CA ASN A 68 5.40 -13.77 14.03
C ASN A 68 6.05 -12.49 14.58
N SER A 69 6.44 -11.55 13.72
CA SER A 69 7.07 -10.29 14.15
C SER A 69 6.11 -9.40 14.95
N VAL A 70 4.83 -9.35 14.56
CA VAL A 70 3.80 -8.59 15.28
C VAL A 70 3.51 -9.19 16.65
N ASN A 71 3.67 -10.51 16.79
CA ASN A 71 3.44 -11.24 18.04
C ASN A 71 4.70 -11.38 18.93
N ALA A 72 5.88 -10.98 18.45
CA ALA A 72 7.14 -11.10 19.17
C ALA A 72 7.45 -9.86 20.02
N GLU A 73 8.20 -10.05 21.11
CA GLU A 73 8.80 -8.93 21.84
C GLU A 73 10.12 -8.53 21.15
N GLY A 74 10.13 -7.41 20.44
CA GLY A 74 11.33 -6.88 19.79
C GLY A 74 11.46 -7.26 18.30
N PHE A 75 12.68 -7.25 17.78
CA PHE A 75 12.96 -7.39 16.34
C PHE A 75 13.59 -8.73 15.95
N ASP A 76 13.75 -9.67 16.91
CA ASP A 76 14.47 -10.93 16.72
C ASP A 76 13.98 -11.75 15.51
N VAL A 77 12.66 -11.80 15.28
CA VAL A 77 12.07 -12.52 14.12
C VAL A 77 12.54 -11.92 12.78
N LEU A 78 12.62 -10.60 12.69
CA LEU A 78 13.09 -9.91 11.48
C LEU A 78 14.60 -10.05 11.30
N ASP A 79 15.37 -10.09 12.40
CA ASP A 79 16.82 -10.32 12.40
C ASP A 79 17.16 -11.76 11.94
N GLU A 80 16.39 -12.75 12.41
CA GLU A 80 16.48 -14.15 11.97
C GLU A 80 16.16 -14.28 10.48
N TYR A 81 15.08 -13.64 10.01
CA TYR A 81 14.71 -13.65 8.60
C TYR A 81 15.73 -12.90 7.71
N TYR A 82 16.30 -11.79 8.18
CA TYR A 82 17.41 -11.11 7.52
C TYR A 82 18.66 -11.99 7.39
N THR A 83 18.98 -12.74 8.45
CA THR A 83 20.09 -13.70 8.43
C THR A 83 19.84 -14.79 7.39
N LEU A 84 18.64 -15.38 7.38
CA LEU A 84 18.22 -16.36 6.38
C LEU A 84 18.35 -15.80 4.95
N CYS A 85 17.83 -14.60 4.71
CA CYS A 85 17.90 -13.96 3.39
C CYS A 85 19.35 -13.78 2.92
N THR A 86 20.23 -13.33 3.82
CA THR A 86 21.66 -13.14 3.53
C THR A 86 22.36 -14.47 3.23
N GLU A 87 22.06 -15.52 4.01
CA GLU A 87 22.60 -16.87 3.79
C GLU A 87 22.15 -17.44 2.44
N LYS A 88 20.86 -17.34 2.12
CA LYS A 88 20.32 -17.82 0.84
C LYS A 88 20.84 -17.02 -0.34
N LEU A 89 20.98 -15.69 -0.22
CA LEU A 89 21.55 -14.87 -1.28
C LEU A 89 22.99 -15.30 -1.62
N ASN A 90 23.81 -15.64 -0.61
CA ASN A 90 25.15 -16.18 -0.84
C ASN A 90 25.11 -17.55 -1.52
N ALA A 91 24.23 -18.46 -1.08
CA ALA A 91 24.07 -19.77 -1.71
C ALA A 91 23.62 -19.66 -3.19
N LEU A 92 22.72 -18.72 -3.50
CA LEU A 92 22.28 -18.46 -4.88
C LEU A 92 23.42 -17.89 -5.74
N ASN A 93 24.29 -17.03 -5.18
CA ASN A 93 25.48 -16.56 -5.89
C ASN A 93 26.43 -17.71 -6.26
N ASP A 94 26.61 -18.67 -5.35
CA ASP A 94 27.39 -19.88 -5.61
C ASP A 94 26.72 -20.75 -6.68
N ALA A 95 25.39 -20.90 -6.64
CA ALA A 95 24.61 -21.62 -7.64
C ALA A 95 24.76 -20.99 -9.04
N VAL A 96 24.62 -19.67 -9.17
CA VAL A 96 24.88 -18.93 -10.42
C VAL A 96 26.29 -19.19 -10.93
N GLY A 97 27.29 -19.18 -10.05
CA GLY A 97 28.67 -19.50 -10.38
C GLY A 97 28.83 -20.91 -10.95
N ALA A 98 28.19 -21.89 -10.31
CA ALA A 98 28.22 -23.29 -10.71
C ALA A 98 27.51 -23.53 -12.06
N VAL A 99 26.32 -22.94 -12.27
CA VAL A 99 25.59 -23.00 -13.55
C VAL A 99 26.42 -22.40 -14.68
N ARG A 100 27.00 -21.21 -14.47
CA ARG A 100 27.89 -20.57 -15.46
C ARG A 100 29.14 -21.41 -15.75
N GLN A 101 29.65 -22.15 -14.78
CA GLN A 101 30.76 -23.07 -15.00
C GLN A 101 30.36 -24.24 -15.91
N GLN A 102 29.14 -24.76 -15.79
CA GLN A 102 28.61 -25.78 -16.71
C GLN A 102 28.53 -25.22 -18.14
N MET A 103 27.95 -24.02 -18.31
CA MET A 103 27.88 -23.34 -19.61
C MET A 103 29.28 -23.19 -20.24
N GLN A 104 30.25 -22.66 -19.48
CA GLN A 104 31.63 -22.47 -19.96
C GLN A 104 32.34 -23.79 -20.32
N SER A 105 31.97 -24.91 -19.67
CA SER A 105 32.54 -26.21 -20.00
C SER A 105 32.09 -26.67 -21.40
N LEU A 106 30.83 -26.38 -21.76
CA LEU A 106 30.26 -26.71 -23.06
C LEU A 106 30.80 -25.81 -24.17
N GLU A 107 31.03 -24.52 -23.90
CA GLU A 107 31.66 -23.58 -24.84
C GLU A 107 33.08 -24.00 -25.25
N ARG A 108 33.77 -24.76 -24.39
CA ARG A 108 35.13 -25.29 -24.67
C ARG A 108 35.11 -26.56 -25.51
N CYS A 109 33.95 -27.18 -25.70
CA CYS A 109 33.82 -28.37 -26.53
C CYS A 109 33.88 -28.01 -28.03
N ASP A 110 34.25 -28.98 -28.87
CA ASP A 110 34.15 -28.81 -30.32
C ASP A 110 32.68 -28.62 -30.71
N ALA A 111 32.40 -27.63 -31.54
CA ALA A 111 31.05 -27.33 -32.00
C ALA A 111 30.42 -28.55 -32.72
N PRO A 112 29.13 -28.83 -32.48
CA PRO A 112 28.44 -29.95 -33.11
C PRO A 112 28.35 -29.78 -34.63
N LYS A 113 28.54 -30.88 -35.35
CA LYS A 113 28.59 -30.88 -36.82
C LYS A 113 27.25 -31.26 -37.44
N THR A 114 26.44 -32.04 -36.73
CA THR A 114 25.13 -32.49 -37.20
C THR A 114 24.05 -31.44 -36.89
N GLU A 115 22.97 -31.41 -37.69
CA GLU A 115 21.81 -30.55 -37.42
C GLU A 115 21.22 -30.82 -36.03
N LYS A 116 21.19 -32.10 -35.63
CA LYS A 116 20.73 -32.52 -34.32
C LYS A 116 21.62 -32.00 -33.19
N GLY A 117 22.94 -32.11 -33.32
CA GLY A 117 23.85 -31.57 -32.32
C GLY A 117 23.71 -30.05 -32.17
N LYS A 118 23.46 -29.33 -33.28
CA LYS A 118 23.18 -27.89 -33.26
C LYS A 118 21.83 -27.54 -32.61
N ALA A 119 20.81 -28.37 -32.83
CA ALA A 119 19.52 -28.19 -32.17
C ALA A 119 19.67 -28.37 -30.65
N VAL A 120 20.33 -29.44 -30.20
CA VAL A 120 20.65 -29.66 -28.78
C VAL A 120 21.49 -28.50 -28.21
N GLU A 121 22.46 -27.98 -28.97
CA GLU A 121 23.27 -26.82 -28.54
C GLU A 121 22.42 -25.56 -28.33
N ALA A 122 21.39 -25.33 -29.14
CA ALA A 122 20.51 -24.17 -28.99
C ALA A 122 19.64 -24.29 -27.74
N GLU A 123 18.97 -25.42 -27.59
CA GLU A 123 18.03 -25.68 -26.48
C GLU A 123 18.74 -25.72 -25.12
N GLN A 124 19.94 -26.31 -25.04
CA GLN A 124 20.70 -26.25 -23.79
C GLN A 124 21.10 -24.82 -23.41
N LYS A 125 21.37 -23.91 -24.38
CA LYS A 125 21.67 -22.50 -24.04
C LYS A 125 20.46 -21.82 -23.42
N ALA A 126 19.28 -22.01 -24.03
CA ALA A 126 18.03 -21.49 -23.51
C ALA A 126 17.74 -22.04 -22.10
N TYR A 127 17.86 -23.36 -21.90
CA TYR A 127 17.73 -23.99 -20.57
C TYR A 127 18.63 -23.34 -19.50
N PHE A 128 19.90 -23.06 -19.84
CA PHE A 128 20.83 -22.42 -18.90
C PHE A 128 20.49 -20.94 -18.66
N GLU A 129 20.00 -20.22 -19.68
CA GLU A 129 19.55 -18.84 -19.55
C GLU A 129 18.31 -18.75 -18.66
N ASP A 130 17.31 -19.60 -18.87
CA ASP A 130 16.10 -19.70 -18.06
C ASP A 130 16.43 -20.06 -16.60
N ALA A 131 17.33 -21.03 -16.39
CA ALA A 131 17.79 -21.39 -15.05
C ALA A 131 18.43 -20.20 -14.30
N LEU A 132 19.23 -19.39 -15.01
CA LEU A 132 19.83 -18.19 -14.43
C LEU A 132 18.81 -17.07 -14.20
N GLU A 133 17.77 -16.96 -15.05
CA GLU A 133 16.69 -16.00 -14.88
C GLU A 133 15.86 -16.29 -13.62
N VAL A 134 15.49 -17.55 -13.41
CA VAL A 134 14.74 -17.97 -12.20
C VAL A 134 15.54 -17.70 -10.93
N ILE A 135 16.83 -18.07 -10.91
CA ILE A 135 17.72 -17.74 -9.77
C ILE A 135 17.79 -16.22 -9.58
N GLY A 136 17.89 -15.46 -10.68
CA GLY A 136 17.95 -14.00 -10.68
C GLY A 136 16.73 -13.33 -10.03
N GLY A 137 15.52 -13.84 -10.25
CA GLY A 137 14.29 -13.35 -9.61
C GLY A 137 14.34 -13.46 -8.08
N ILE A 138 14.74 -14.63 -7.57
CA ILE A 138 14.95 -14.85 -6.13
C ILE A 138 16.02 -13.88 -5.58
N GLN A 139 17.13 -13.71 -6.31
CA GLN A 139 18.21 -12.81 -5.90
C GLN A 139 17.77 -11.34 -5.85
N GLU A 140 16.94 -10.90 -6.80
CA GLU A 140 16.36 -9.55 -6.84
C GLU A 140 15.52 -9.28 -5.59
N ALA A 141 14.62 -10.20 -5.23
CA ALA A 141 13.80 -10.11 -4.03
C ALA A 141 14.63 -10.06 -2.74
N LEU A 142 15.62 -10.95 -2.59
CA LEU A 142 16.49 -11.00 -1.40
C LEU A 142 17.41 -9.77 -1.29
N THR A 143 17.94 -9.30 -2.42
CA THR A 143 18.77 -8.09 -2.47
C THR A 143 17.96 -6.87 -2.05
N PHE A 144 16.71 -6.76 -2.52
CA PHE A 144 15.84 -5.68 -2.13
C PHE A 144 15.46 -5.73 -0.64
N TYR A 145 15.05 -6.90 -0.12
CA TYR A 145 14.71 -7.04 1.30
C TYR A 145 15.88 -6.72 2.23
N THR A 146 17.09 -7.22 1.92
CA THR A 146 18.28 -6.95 2.73
C THR A 146 18.66 -5.46 2.70
N ALA A 147 18.54 -4.80 1.54
CA ALA A 147 18.76 -3.37 1.43
C ALA A 147 17.70 -2.54 2.18
N GLN A 148 16.42 -2.95 2.14
CA GLN A 148 15.34 -2.36 2.94
C GLN A 148 15.65 -2.46 4.44
N TYR A 149 16.01 -3.66 4.90
CA TYR A 149 16.32 -3.93 6.31
C TYR A 149 17.49 -3.06 6.81
N ASP A 150 18.58 -3.00 6.03
CA ASP A 150 19.75 -2.16 6.35
C ASP A 150 19.39 -0.67 6.38
N ALA A 151 18.58 -0.20 5.42
CA ALA A 151 18.13 1.18 5.35
C ALA A 151 17.25 1.60 6.53
N LEU A 152 16.52 0.66 7.15
CA LEU A 152 15.65 0.91 8.31
C LEU A 152 16.42 0.98 9.65
N GLN A 153 17.65 0.43 9.73
CA GLN A 153 18.42 0.34 10.98
C GLN A 153 18.61 1.66 11.75
N PRO A 154 18.85 2.82 11.10
CA PRO A 154 18.96 4.10 11.81
C PRO A 154 17.66 4.47 12.56
N LEU A 155 16.50 4.17 11.98
CA LEU A 155 15.20 4.43 12.60
C LEU A 155 14.95 3.45 13.75
N VAL A 156 15.23 2.16 13.56
CA VAL A 156 15.14 1.14 14.63
C VAL A 156 15.99 1.59 15.83
N THR A 157 17.24 1.96 15.59
CA THR A 157 18.16 2.46 16.62
C THR A 157 17.62 3.70 17.34
N ALA A 158 17.07 4.67 16.60
CA ALA A 158 16.51 5.88 17.19
C ALA A 158 15.29 5.58 18.08
N THR A 159 14.40 4.66 17.65
CA THR A 159 13.16 4.36 18.38
C THR A 159 13.36 3.68 19.74
N VAL A 160 14.46 2.92 19.88
CA VAL A 160 14.89 2.27 21.14
C VAL A 160 15.86 3.12 21.98
N GLY A 161 16.16 4.34 21.53
CA GLY A 161 17.06 5.28 22.22
C GLY A 161 16.55 5.75 23.59
N ASP A 162 17.40 6.49 24.30
CA ASP A 162 17.07 7.05 25.61
C ASP A 162 15.84 7.97 25.53
N ARG A 163 14.89 7.75 26.43
CA ARG A 163 13.64 8.53 26.55
C ARG A 163 13.62 9.43 27.78
N SER A 164 14.75 9.58 28.47
CA SER A 164 14.85 10.44 29.67
C SER A 164 14.60 11.91 29.35
N ASP A 165 15.04 12.38 28.18
CA ASP A 165 14.67 13.66 27.58
C ASP A 165 13.74 13.39 26.39
N GLU A 166 12.45 13.58 26.62
CA GLU A 166 11.42 13.27 25.63
C GLU A 166 11.50 14.19 24.39
N GLN A 167 11.92 15.45 24.53
CA GLN A 167 12.08 16.33 23.37
C GLN A 167 13.27 15.92 22.50
N ALA A 168 14.40 15.61 23.13
CA ALA A 168 15.57 15.10 22.42
C ALA A 168 15.27 13.76 21.72
N TYR A 169 14.52 12.88 22.36
CA TYR A 169 14.06 11.62 21.76
C TYR A 169 13.21 11.86 20.51
N LEU A 170 12.18 12.72 20.58
CA LEU A 170 11.30 13.00 19.45
C LEU A 170 12.05 13.60 18.25
N ILE A 171 12.99 14.52 18.51
CA ILE A 171 13.84 15.11 17.46
C ILE A 171 14.72 14.04 16.80
N SER A 172 15.36 13.18 17.60
CA SER A 172 16.21 12.09 17.10
C SER A 172 15.43 11.14 16.17
N VAL A 173 14.23 10.72 16.58
CA VAL A 173 13.40 9.82 15.76
C VAL A 173 12.87 10.53 14.52
N TYR A 174 12.49 11.81 14.62
CA TYR A 174 12.07 12.63 13.47
C TYR A 174 13.17 12.72 12.40
N GLU A 175 14.40 13.06 12.81
CA GLU A 175 15.54 13.15 11.90
C GLU A 175 15.89 11.79 11.27
N ALA A 176 15.87 10.72 12.08
CA ALA A 176 16.08 9.36 11.59
C ALA A 176 15.02 8.96 10.55
N ALA A 177 13.73 9.19 10.82
CA ALA A 177 12.65 8.86 9.92
C ALA A 177 12.77 9.60 8.57
N GLY A 178 13.12 10.89 8.58
CA GLY A 178 13.35 11.66 7.34
C GLY A 178 14.54 11.14 6.51
N ASN A 179 15.64 10.76 7.19
CA ASN A 179 16.81 10.18 6.53
C ASN A 179 16.50 8.80 5.94
N VAL A 180 15.81 7.95 6.70
CA VAL A 180 15.37 6.61 6.26
C VAL A 180 14.41 6.72 5.08
N LYS A 181 13.44 7.65 5.11
CA LYS A 181 12.55 7.89 3.98
C LYS A 181 13.33 8.19 2.70
N THR A 182 14.36 9.02 2.80
CA THR A 182 15.23 9.36 1.68
C THR A 182 15.98 8.13 1.17
N ALA A 183 16.54 7.32 2.08
CA ALA A 183 17.25 6.09 1.71
C ALA A 183 16.32 5.07 1.01
N LEU A 184 15.14 4.80 1.59
CA LEU A 184 14.14 3.88 1.04
C LEU A 184 13.64 4.31 -0.35
N SER A 185 13.46 5.63 -0.56
CA SER A 185 13.04 6.18 -1.86
C SER A 185 14.06 5.99 -2.98
N THR A 186 15.30 5.62 -2.66
CA THR A 186 16.39 5.44 -3.62
C THR A 186 16.78 3.98 -3.86
N LEU A 187 16.11 3.03 -3.20
CA LEU A 187 16.36 1.61 -3.41
C LEU A 187 15.96 1.19 -4.83
N ASP A 188 16.76 0.30 -5.41
CA ASP A 188 16.42 -0.37 -6.66
C ASP A 188 15.27 -1.34 -6.39
N THR A 189 14.05 -0.92 -6.74
CA THR A 189 12.81 -1.56 -6.32
C THR A 189 12.36 -2.56 -7.38
N PRO A 190 12.11 -3.84 -7.05
CA PRO A 190 11.57 -4.82 -7.97
C PRO A 190 10.27 -4.33 -8.62
N GLU A 191 10.08 -4.61 -9.92
CA GLU A 191 8.96 -4.01 -10.67
C GLU A 191 7.58 -4.36 -10.08
N TRP A 192 7.44 -5.55 -9.51
CA TRP A 192 6.21 -6.01 -8.83
C TRP A 192 5.91 -5.28 -7.50
N LEU A 193 6.81 -4.41 -7.02
CA LEU A 193 6.55 -3.54 -5.86
C LEU A 193 6.28 -2.09 -6.24
N ASN A 194 6.31 -1.71 -7.52
CA ASN A 194 6.22 -0.30 -7.93
C ASN A 194 4.96 0.44 -7.46
N ASP A 195 3.81 -0.24 -7.39
CA ASP A 195 2.56 0.37 -6.93
C ASP A 195 2.48 0.46 -5.39
N LEU A 196 3.11 -0.48 -4.69
CA LEU A 196 3.03 -0.64 -3.23
C LEU A 196 4.14 0.12 -2.48
N TRP A 197 5.38 0.05 -2.97
CA TRP A 197 6.55 0.60 -2.29
C TRP A 197 6.47 2.10 -2.01
N PRO A 198 6.05 2.97 -2.95
CA PRO A 198 5.92 4.40 -2.68
C PRO A 198 4.91 4.70 -1.56
N LYS A 199 3.84 3.89 -1.43
CA LYS A 199 2.82 4.01 -0.38
C LYS A 199 3.39 3.63 0.99
N TYR A 200 4.17 2.55 1.05
CA TYR A 200 4.90 2.16 2.26
C TYR A 200 5.84 3.29 2.72
N VAL A 201 6.66 3.83 1.82
CA VAL A 201 7.61 4.89 2.13
C VAL A 201 6.91 6.19 2.57
N ALA A 202 5.76 6.52 1.97
CA ALA A 202 4.96 7.69 2.36
C ALA A 202 4.45 7.63 3.80
N ASN A 203 4.28 6.44 4.41
CA ASN A 203 3.86 6.32 5.80
C ASN A 203 4.86 6.94 6.80
N LEU A 204 6.13 7.11 6.41
CA LEU A 204 7.11 7.83 7.23
C LEU A 204 6.77 9.32 7.38
N ASP A 205 5.96 9.90 6.48
CA ASP A 205 5.42 11.26 6.66
C ASP A 205 4.43 11.32 7.82
N VAL A 206 3.62 10.27 8.00
CA VAL A 206 2.71 10.19 9.14
C VAL A 206 3.49 10.01 10.45
N MET A 207 4.56 9.21 10.43
CA MET A 207 5.44 9.05 11.60
C MET A 207 6.14 10.37 11.97
N THR A 208 6.71 11.08 10.99
CA THR A 208 7.34 12.39 11.25
C THR A 208 6.32 13.42 11.72
N LYS A 209 5.11 13.42 11.16
CA LYS A 209 4.01 14.28 11.65
C LYS A 209 3.60 13.98 13.08
N TYR A 210 3.56 12.70 13.47
CA TYR A 210 3.35 12.32 14.87
C TYR A 210 4.44 12.90 15.78
N MET A 211 5.73 12.76 15.42
CA MET A 211 6.83 13.29 16.23
C MET A 211 6.76 14.82 16.36
N GLU A 212 6.47 15.52 15.25
CA GLU A 212 6.28 16.97 15.22
C GLU A 212 5.11 17.38 16.14
N SER A 213 3.94 16.78 15.95
CA SER A 213 2.72 17.11 16.67
C SER A 213 2.88 16.88 18.16
N ARG A 214 3.55 15.78 18.54
CA ARG A 214 3.83 15.47 19.95
C ARG A 214 4.85 16.43 20.55
N SER A 215 5.92 16.76 19.82
CA SER A 215 6.94 17.73 20.28
C SER A 215 6.32 19.10 20.54
N TRP A 216 5.51 19.60 19.60
CA TRP A 216 4.76 20.85 19.75
C TRP A 216 3.74 20.79 20.88
N GLY A 217 3.01 19.67 20.95
CA GLY A 217 2.04 19.37 22.01
C GLY A 217 2.63 19.59 23.40
N LEU A 218 3.79 19.00 23.66
CA LEU A 218 4.52 19.15 24.92
C LEU A 218 5.03 20.57 25.14
N ALA A 219 5.62 21.19 24.10
CA ALA A 219 6.26 22.50 24.22
C ALA A 219 5.25 23.60 24.61
N TRP A 220 4.01 23.49 24.15
CA TRP A 220 2.97 24.49 24.36
C TRP A 220 1.84 24.04 25.31
N SER A 221 1.97 22.85 25.93
CA SER A 221 0.89 22.24 26.74
C SER A 221 -0.43 22.15 25.98
N ASP A 222 -0.34 21.84 24.69
CA ASP A 222 -1.46 21.70 23.77
C ASP A 222 -2.07 20.30 23.92
N VAL A 223 -3.09 20.22 24.77
CA VAL A 223 -3.73 18.95 25.16
C VAL A 223 -4.41 18.27 23.98
N LEU A 224 -5.07 19.03 23.11
CA LEU A 224 -5.80 18.45 21.99
C LEU A 224 -4.85 17.88 20.94
N ARG A 225 -3.76 18.60 20.62
CA ARG A 225 -2.73 18.09 19.70
C ARG A 225 -2.02 16.86 20.26
N LEU A 226 -1.73 16.82 21.57
CA LEU A 226 -1.20 15.60 22.21
C LEU A 226 -2.16 14.42 22.09
N TYR A 227 -3.46 14.66 22.29
CA TYR A 227 -4.47 13.62 22.17
C TYR A 227 -4.56 13.10 20.72
N SER A 228 -4.64 14.01 19.74
CA SER A 228 -4.67 13.65 18.32
C SER A 228 -3.41 12.91 17.88
N ALA A 229 -2.22 13.37 18.31
CA ALA A 229 -0.96 12.69 18.03
C ALA A 229 -0.93 11.25 18.58
N ASN A 230 -1.39 11.03 19.81
CA ASN A 230 -1.45 9.69 20.40
C ASN A 230 -2.43 8.76 19.65
N GLN A 231 -3.40 9.30 18.92
CA GLN A 231 -4.32 8.53 18.08
C GLN A 231 -3.71 8.27 16.69
N LEU A 232 -2.95 9.23 16.17
CA LEU A 232 -2.23 9.14 14.91
C LEU A 232 -1.19 8.01 14.89
N ILE A 233 -0.46 7.78 15.99
CA ILE A 233 0.54 6.70 16.06
C ILE A 233 -0.09 5.30 15.87
N SER A 234 -1.34 5.11 16.31
CA SER A 234 -2.08 3.87 16.04
C SER A 234 -2.32 3.68 14.54
N ARG A 235 -2.64 4.76 13.80
CA ARG A 235 -2.84 4.71 12.35
C ARG A 235 -1.54 4.34 11.60
N VAL A 236 -0.40 4.85 12.06
CA VAL A 236 0.93 4.49 11.50
C VAL A 236 1.15 2.98 11.58
N GLY A 237 0.90 2.37 12.74
CA GLY A 237 1.05 0.92 12.92
C GLY A 237 0.15 0.10 11.99
N ILE A 238 -1.12 0.49 11.85
CA ILE A 238 -2.07 -0.21 10.98
C ILE A 238 -1.69 -0.07 9.49
N THR A 239 -1.32 1.14 9.06
CA THR A 239 -1.04 1.42 7.64
C THR A 239 0.29 0.80 7.21
N SER A 240 1.35 0.93 8.01
CA SER A 240 2.64 0.28 7.72
C SER A 240 2.52 -1.22 7.79
N GLY A 241 1.82 -1.75 8.80
CA GLY A 241 1.61 -3.18 8.95
C GLY A 241 0.93 -3.82 7.74
N ARG A 242 -0.10 -3.19 7.18
CA ARG A 242 -0.77 -3.69 5.97
C ARG A 242 0.14 -3.75 4.74
N HIS A 243 0.92 -2.70 4.51
CA HIS A 243 1.85 -2.68 3.39
C HIS A 243 2.94 -3.74 3.57
N GLU A 244 3.45 -3.93 4.79
CA GLU A 244 4.42 -4.98 5.12
C GLU A 244 3.84 -6.38 4.91
N GLU A 245 2.63 -6.65 5.40
CA GLU A 245 1.90 -7.90 5.17
C GLU A 245 1.78 -8.21 3.68
N THR A 246 1.38 -7.22 2.88
CA THR A 246 1.25 -7.38 1.42
C THR A 246 2.63 -7.62 0.76
N MET A 247 3.69 -6.93 1.20
CA MET A 247 5.05 -7.19 0.70
C MET A 247 5.50 -8.62 1.01
N PHE A 248 5.25 -9.12 2.22
CA PHE A 248 5.61 -10.48 2.62
C PHE A 248 4.81 -11.57 1.89
N ASP A 249 3.53 -11.32 1.59
CA ASP A 249 2.74 -12.18 0.71
C ASP A 249 3.35 -12.23 -0.71
N LEU A 250 3.72 -11.07 -1.27
CA LEU A 250 4.36 -11.00 -2.59
C LEU A 250 5.74 -11.67 -2.61
N TYR A 251 6.58 -11.50 -1.58
CA TYR A 251 7.83 -12.25 -1.44
C TYR A 251 7.56 -13.76 -1.43
N SER A 252 6.59 -14.22 -0.63
CA SER A 252 6.23 -15.64 -0.55
C SER A 252 5.80 -16.21 -1.90
N ARG A 253 5.04 -15.42 -2.68
CA ARG A 253 4.57 -15.77 -4.03
C ARG A 253 5.69 -15.80 -5.05
N GLU A 254 6.63 -14.86 -5.01
CA GLU A 254 7.83 -14.87 -5.88
C GLU A 254 8.63 -16.16 -5.66
N TYR A 255 8.88 -16.53 -4.40
CA TYR A 255 9.63 -17.74 -4.08
C TYR A 255 8.86 -19.02 -4.44
N ASN A 256 7.55 -19.06 -4.21
CA ASN A 256 6.70 -20.18 -4.63
C ASN A 256 6.70 -20.35 -6.15
N HIS A 257 6.60 -19.24 -6.88
CA HIS A 257 6.66 -19.23 -8.33
C HIS A 257 8.01 -19.75 -8.83
N ALA A 258 9.12 -19.29 -8.26
CA ALA A 258 10.45 -19.76 -8.62
C ALA A 258 10.63 -21.26 -8.36
N ALA A 259 10.15 -21.77 -7.22
CA ALA A 259 10.15 -23.21 -6.92
C ALA A 259 9.35 -24.02 -7.95
N PHE A 260 8.16 -23.56 -8.33
CA PHE A 260 7.36 -24.18 -9.38
C PHE A 260 8.09 -24.20 -10.73
N LEU A 261 8.76 -23.10 -11.10
CA LEU A 261 9.52 -23.05 -12.36
C LEU A 261 10.70 -24.03 -12.38
N LEU A 262 11.34 -24.26 -11.23
CA LEU A 262 12.45 -25.20 -11.09
C LEU A 262 11.96 -26.65 -11.19
N ASP A 263 10.88 -27.00 -10.48
CA ASP A 263 10.40 -28.38 -10.36
C ASP A 263 9.56 -28.86 -11.57
N GLU A 264 8.72 -28.00 -12.14
CA GLU A 264 7.81 -28.43 -13.22
C GLU A 264 8.36 -28.05 -14.59
N ASN A 265 8.89 -26.82 -14.72
CA ASN A 265 9.27 -26.26 -16.02
C ASN A 265 10.70 -26.67 -16.42
N LEU A 266 11.69 -26.37 -15.59
CA LEU A 266 13.10 -26.63 -15.92
C LEU A 266 13.43 -28.13 -15.87
N ASP A 267 12.82 -28.91 -14.98
CA ASP A 267 12.99 -30.38 -14.99
C ASP A 267 12.42 -31.02 -16.27
N ALA A 268 11.24 -30.58 -16.73
CA ALA A 268 10.70 -31.05 -18.01
C ALA A 268 11.59 -30.67 -19.20
N TYR A 269 12.18 -29.47 -19.18
CA TYR A 269 13.08 -29.01 -20.22
C TYR A 269 14.39 -29.83 -20.23
N ALA A 270 14.96 -30.07 -19.04
CA ALA A 270 16.13 -30.92 -18.88
C ALA A 270 15.88 -32.36 -19.38
N ASP A 271 14.74 -32.96 -19.03
CA ASP A 271 14.36 -34.30 -19.48
C ASP A 271 14.28 -34.42 -21.01
N GLU A 272 13.79 -33.38 -21.69
CA GLU A 272 13.78 -33.33 -23.16
C GLU A 272 15.20 -33.34 -23.73
N ILE A 273 16.09 -32.49 -23.20
CA ILE A 273 17.48 -32.39 -23.64
C ILE A 273 18.23 -33.70 -23.37
N LEU A 274 18.05 -34.31 -22.21
CA LEU A 274 18.67 -35.59 -21.84
C LEU A 274 18.19 -36.71 -22.76
N ALA A 275 16.88 -36.80 -23.03
CA ALA A 275 16.33 -37.80 -23.93
C ALA A 275 16.85 -37.63 -25.38
N ALA A 276 17.10 -36.39 -25.81
CA ALA A 276 17.73 -36.12 -27.10
C ALA A 276 19.20 -36.54 -27.12
N CYS A 277 19.95 -36.34 -26.04
CA CYS A 277 21.35 -36.78 -25.90
C CYS A 277 21.48 -38.31 -25.93
N GLU A 278 20.60 -39.05 -25.24
CA GLU A 278 20.68 -40.52 -25.10
C GLU A 278 20.04 -41.30 -26.26
N GLY A 279 18.84 -40.90 -26.67
CA GLY A 279 17.94 -41.72 -27.49
C GLY A 279 17.76 -41.22 -28.92
N GLY A 280 18.31 -40.06 -29.27
CA GLY A 280 18.18 -39.53 -30.61
C GLY A 280 16.86 -38.79 -30.89
N LYS A 281 16.07 -38.45 -29.86
CA LYS A 281 14.83 -37.67 -30.03
C LYS A 281 15.12 -36.25 -30.55
N ASP A 282 14.11 -35.66 -31.19
CA ASP A 282 14.12 -34.25 -31.56
C ASP A 282 13.93 -33.38 -30.31
N VAL A 283 14.41 -32.14 -30.37
CA VAL A 283 14.29 -31.12 -29.32
C VAL A 283 13.48 -29.91 -29.83
N GLY A 284 13.11 -29.01 -28.92
CA GLY A 284 12.33 -27.79 -29.18
C GLY A 284 10.83 -27.95 -28.96
N ALA A 285 10.39 -29.07 -28.39
CA ALA A 285 8.98 -29.27 -28.05
C ALA A 285 8.56 -28.46 -26.82
N TYR A 286 9.46 -28.29 -25.85
CA TYR A 286 9.26 -27.44 -24.69
C TYR A 286 9.06 -25.96 -25.06
N ASP A 287 9.98 -25.39 -25.85
CA ASP A 287 9.95 -23.98 -26.29
C ASP A 287 8.81 -23.67 -27.25
N ALA A 288 8.33 -24.67 -28.00
CA ALA A 288 7.22 -24.48 -28.93
C ALA A 288 5.85 -24.36 -28.23
N GLN A 289 5.75 -24.65 -26.93
CA GLN A 289 4.51 -24.52 -26.18
C GLN A 289 4.23 -23.05 -25.88
N ALA A 290 2.96 -22.65 -25.99
CA ALA A 290 2.55 -21.31 -25.62
C ALA A 290 2.74 -21.08 -24.10
N PRO A 291 3.14 -19.88 -23.67
CA PRO A 291 3.16 -19.50 -22.27
C PRO A 291 1.81 -19.71 -21.59
N ILE A 292 1.84 -20.26 -20.39
CA ILE A 292 0.72 -20.33 -19.46
C ILE A 292 0.75 -19.05 -18.62
N VAL A 293 -0.38 -18.35 -18.56
CA VAL A 293 -0.53 -17.18 -17.69
C VAL A 293 -1.12 -17.62 -16.36
N PHE A 294 -0.43 -17.28 -15.27
CA PHE A 294 -0.94 -17.36 -13.92
C PHE A 294 -1.55 -16.03 -13.51
N SER A 295 -2.62 -16.10 -12.73
CA SER A 295 -3.31 -14.92 -12.22
C SER A 295 -3.87 -15.14 -10.84
N ASP A 296 -3.73 -14.14 -9.98
CA ASP A 296 -4.45 -14.03 -8.71
C ASP A 296 -5.01 -12.61 -8.57
N TYR A 297 -6.18 -12.46 -7.96
CA TYR A 297 -6.80 -11.16 -7.76
C TYR A 297 -7.72 -11.09 -6.55
N SER A 298 -7.73 -9.93 -5.91
CA SER A 298 -8.75 -9.56 -4.92
C SER A 298 -9.50 -8.32 -5.39
N THR A 299 -10.75 -8.19 -4.93
CA THR A 299 -11.64 -7.11 -5.36
C THR A 299 -12.49 -6.60 -4.22
N VAL A 300 -12.72 -5.29 -4.17
CA VAL A 300 -13.68 -4.67 -3.24
C VAL A 300 -15.05 -5.34 -3.28
N GLU A 301 -15.73 -5.35 -2.13
CA GLU A 301 -17.12 -5.81 -2.03
C GLU A 301 -18.12 -4.65 -1.94
N GLU A 302 -17.62 -3.49 -1.52
CA GLU A 302 -18.41 -2.30 -1.23
C GLU A 302 -17.61 -1.06 -1.63
N ILE A 303 -18.29 -0.02 -2.09
CA ILE A 303 -17.70 1.30 -2.35
C ILE A 303 -18.43 2.35 -1.52
N PHE A 304 -17.64 3.11 -0.77
CA PHE A 304 -18.07 4.32 -0.09
C PHE A 304 -17.55 5.52 -0.91
N PRO A 305 -18.41 6.20 -1.71
CA PRO A 305 -17.95 7.13 -2.72
C PRO A 305 -17.03 8.23 -2.20
N ASN A 306 -17.34 8.78 -1.02
CA ASN A 306 -16.57 9.88 -0.44
C ASN A 306 -15.21 9.42 0.13
N LEU A 307 -15.03 8.12 0.37
CA LEU A 307 -13.76 7.54 0.83
C LEU A 307 -12.93 6.98 -0.33
N TYR A 308 -13.53 6.75 -1.49
CA TYR A 308 -12.86 6.19 -2.67
C TYR A 308 -11.58 6.94 -3.10
N PRO A 309 -11.53 8.29 -3.07
CA PRO A 309 -10.31 9.02 -3.42
C PRO A 309 -9.13 8.71 -2.49
N SER A 310 -9.42 8.33 -1.24
CA SER A 310 -8.44 7.97 -0.20
C SER A 310 -8.06 6.48 -0.19
N MET A 311 -8.73 5.63 -0.99
CA MET A 311 -8.40 4.21 -1.13
C MET A 311 -7.12 4.01 -1.96
N ASP A 312 -6.42 2.91 -1.74
CA ASP A 312 -5.22 2.57 -2.50
C ASP A 312 -5.55 1.93 -3.84
N SER A 313 -6.51 1.01 -3.85
CA SER A 313 -7.00 0.28 -5.02
C SER A 313 -8.47 -0.10 -4.86
N ALA A 314 -9.08 -0.60 -5.93
CA ALA A 314 -10.34 -1.33 -5.91
C ALA A 314 -10.16 -2.80 -6.29
N ILE A 315 -9.06 -3.10 -6.99
CA ILE A 315 -8.67 -4.44 -7.42
C ILE A 315 -7.17 -4.55 -7.23
N ASN A 316 -6.70 -5.61 -6.58
CA ASN A 316 -5.30 -6.00 -6.57
C ASN A 316 -5.14 -7.19 -7.51
N LEU A 317 -4.23 -7.11 -8.49
CA LEU A 317 -4.07 -8.10 -9.55
C LEU A 317 -2.61 -8.51 -9.70
N LEU A 318 -2.34 -9.80 -9.56
CA LEU A 318 -1.04 -10.42 -9.81
C LEU A 318 -1.10 -11.24 -11.09
N LEU A 319 -0.14 -11.05 -11.99
CA LEU A 319 -0.02 -11.74 -13.28
C LEU A 319 1.44 -12.10 -13.56
N TYR A 320 1.68 -13.29 -14.11
CA TYR A 320 3.00 -13.71 -14.63
C TYR A 320 2.83 -14.93 -15.55
N THR A 321 3.88 -15.30 -16.26
CA THR A 321 3.91 -16.49 -17.11
C THR A 321 4.79 -17.59 -16.54
N ASP A 322 4.60 -18.82 -16.99
CA ASP A 322 5.52 -19.92 -16.70
C ASP A 322 6.85 -19.82 -17.50
N LYS A 323 6.79 -19.21 -18.69
CA LYS A 323 7.94 -18.98 -19.59
C LYS A 323 7.62 -17.94 -20.65
N GLY A 324 8.65 -17.47 -21.35
CA GLY A 324 8.50 -16.58 -22.51
C GLY A 324 7.77 -15.28 -22.17
N TYR A 325 6.97 -14.77 -23.09
CA TYR A 325 6.20 -13.56 -22.85
C TYR A 325 4.85 -13.58 -23.56
N THR A 326 3.90 -12.81 -23.03
CA THR A 326 2.64 -12.54 -23.72
C THR A 326 2.11 -11.15 -23.40
N ASP A 327 1.52 -10.50 -24.40
CA ASP A 327 0.88 -9.19 -24.22
C ASP A 327 -0.59 -9.36 -23.83
N VAL A 328 -1.00 -8.75 -22.72
CA VAL A 328 -2.38 -8.72 -22.25
C VAL A 328 -2.93 -7.30 -22.18
N MET A 329 -4.25 -7.17 -22.32
CA MET A 329 -5.00 -5.96 -22.02
C MET A 329 -5.78 -6.19 -20.72
N VAL A 330 -5.45 -5.42 -19.69
CA VAL A 330 -6.18 -5.37 -18.42
C VAL A 330 -7.23 -4.27 -18.52
N THR A 331 -8.48 -4.60 -18.24
CA THR A 331 -9.57 -3.63 -18.18
C THR A 331 -10.38 -3.79 -16.91
N ALA A 332 -10.76 -2.67 -16.29
CA ALA A 332 -11.56 -2.67 -15.07
C ALA A 332 -12.53 -1.47 -15.04
N GLU A 333 -13.70 -1.66 -14.45
CA GLU A 333 -14.72 -0.62 -14.32
C GLU A 333 -15.70 -0.96 -13.18
N ILE A 334 -16.13 0.06 -12.43
CA ILE A 334 -17.27 0.01 -11.53
C ILE A 334 -18.41 0.79 -12.21
N ALA A 335 -19.41 0.05 -12.70
CA ALA A 335 -20.45 0.58 -13.56
C ALA A 335 -21.17 1.78 -12.92
N GLY A 336 -21.26 2.89 -13.66
CA GLY A 336 -21.95 4.10 -13.20
C GLY A 336 -21.24 4.85 -12.07
N PHE A 337 -19.99 4.53 -11.74
CA PHE A 337 -19.19 5.26 -10.76
C PHE A 337 -17.78 5.62 -11.26
N THR A 338 -17.12 4.71 -11.99
CA THR A 338 -15.79 4.95 -12.56
C THR A 338 -15.82 5.00 -14.08
N GLN A 339 -14.81 5.63 -14.65
CA GLN A 339 -14.40 5.46 -16.04
C GLN A 339 -13.82 4.05 -16.22
N LYS A 340 -13.77 3.60 -17.47
CA LYS A 340 -13.07 2.37 -17.84
C LYS A 340 -11.56 2.58 -17.70
N TYR A 341 -10.93 1.75 -16.89
CA TYR A 341 -9.49 1.61 -16.82
C TYR A 341 -9.02 0.61 -17.89
N GLU A 342 -7.95 0.95 -18.62
CA GLU A 342 -7.33 0.08 -19.63
C GLU A 342 -5.80 0.20 -19.55
N GLN A 343 -5.12 -0.93 -19.39
CA GLN A 343 -3.66 -0.98 -19.38
C GLN A 343 -3.16 -2.19 -20.18
N LYS A 344 -2.30 -1.94 -21.17
CA LYS A 344 -1.57 -2.99 -21.87
C LYS A 344 -0.35 -3.38 -21.03
N VAL A 345 -0.15 -4.67 -20.82
CA VAL A 345 0.95 -5.23 -20.02
C VAL A 345 1.62 -6.34 -20.81
N THR A 346 2.96 -6.36 -20.83
CA THR A 346 3.74 -7.49 -21.33
C THR A 346 4.10 -8.36 -20.14
N LEU A 347 3.50 -9.55 -20.07
CA LEU A 347 3.79 -10.52 -19.03
C LEU A 347 5.02 -11.34 -19.39
N THR A 348 5.82 -11.66 -18.39
CA THR A 348 7.01 -12.52 -18.42
C THR A 348 6.98 -13.42 -17.18
N PRO A 349 7.98 -14.29 -16.94
CA PRO A 349 8.09 -15.02 -15.68
C PRO A 349 8.21 -14.10 -14.47
N LYS A 350 8.73 -12.87 -14.63
CA LYS A 350 8.69 -11.89 -13.54
C LYS A 350 7.26 -11.51 -13.19
N MET A 351 6.96 -11.52 -11.89
CA MET A 351 5.67 -11.05 -11.37
C MET A 351 5.35 -9.64 -11.85
N THR A 352 4.07 -9.42 -12.17
CA THR A 352 3.48 -8.10 -12.37
C THR A 352 2.33 -7.95 -11.39
N TYR A 353 2.46 -7.03 -10.44
CA TYR A 353 1.42 -6.71 -9.46
C TYR A 353 0.86 -5.32 -9.74
N LEU A 354 -0.46 -5.19 -9.80
CA LEU A 354 -1.18 -3.95 -10.11
C LEU A 354 -2.19 -3.63 -9.01
N MET A 355 -2.09 -2.43 -8.45
CA MET A 355 -3.08 -1.85 -7.54
C MET A 355 -4.04 -0.96 -8.35
N ILE A 356 -5.07 -1.58 -8.92
CA ILE A 356 -5.95 -0.93 -9.89
C ILE A 356 -7.02 -0.10 -9.18
N LYS A 357 -7.01 1.23 -9.41
CA LYS A 357 -8.05 2.17 -8.98
C LYS A 357 -8.62 2.91 -10.20
N PRO A 358 -9.73 2.45 -10.80
CA PRO A 358 -10.31 3.12 -11.96
C PRO A 358 -10.70 4.57 -11.63
N PRO A 359 -10.36 5.57 -12.48
CA PRO A 359 -10.71 6.97 -12.21
C PRO A 359 -12.22 7.15 -12.09
N VAL A 360 -12.69 8.00 -11.17
CA VAL A 360 -14.13 8.30 -11.05
C VAL A 360 -14.68 8.97 -12.32
N LEU A 361 -15.99 8.86 -12.56
CA LEU A 361 -16.66 9.55 -13.67
C LEU A 361 -16.51 11.07 -13.55
N THR A 362 -16.33 11.76 -14.69
CA THR A 362 -16.33 13.24 -14.73
C THR A 362 -17.71 13.81 -14.47
N ASP A 363 -18.75 13.19 -15.05
CA ASP A 363 -20.15 13.52 -14.81
C ASP A 363 -20.74 12.49 -13.83
N MET A 364 -20.65 12.79 -12.53
CA MET A 364 -21.09 11.86 -11.49
C MET A 364 -22.63 11.80 -11.43
N PRO A 365 -23.25 10.60 -11.38
CA PRO A 365 -24.68 10.49 -11.13
C PRO A 365 -25.02 10.86 -9.68
N ASP A 366 -26.32 10.93 -9.36
CA ASP A 366 -26.74 11.07 -7.96
C ASP A 366 -26.26 9.87 -7.13
N LEU A 367 -25.49 10.20 -6.08
CA LEU A 367 -24.93 9.26 -5.11
C LEU A 367 -25.57 9.40 -3.72
N SER A 368 -26.69 10.10 -3.59
CA SER A 368 -27.35 10.34 -2.29
C SER A 368 -28.00 9.09 -1.67
N THR A 369 -28.12 7.99 -2.41
CA THR A 369 -28.70 6.71 -1.99
C THR A 369 -27.81 5.52 -2.35
N THR A 370 -27.76 4.52 -1.46
CA THR A 370 -27.14 3.21 -1.74
C THR A 370 -27.83 2.47 -2.88
N LYS A 371 -27.05 1.82 -3.74
CA LYS A 371 -27.52 1.03 -4.87
C LYS A 371 -26.57 -0.12 -5.19
N ASP A 372 -27.11 -1.22 -5.71
CA ASP A 372 -26.30 -2.28 -6.30
C ASP A 372 -25.62 -1.77 -7.59
N THR A 373 -24.37 -2.16 -7.78
CA THR A 373 -23.65 -1.97 -9.05
C THR A 373 -22.80 -3.19 -9.39
N GLN A 374 -22.12 -3.14 -10.53
CA GLN A 374 -21.24 -4.19 -11.00
C GLN A 374 -19.81 -3.66 -11.14
N MET A 375 -18.87 -4.40 -10.57
CA MET A 375 -17.46 -4.23 -10.85
C MET A 375 -17.01 -5.33 -11.81
N THR A 376 -16.31 -4.93 -12.85
CA THR A 376 -15.80 -5.82 -13.90
C THR A 376 -14.28 -5.80 -13.88
N LEU A 377 -13.69 -6.98 -14.07
CA LEU A 377 -12.27 -7.17 -14.33
C LEU A 377 -12.12 -8.10 -15.51
N ARG A 378 -11.36 -7.70 -16.52
CA ARG A 378 -11.07 -8.54 -17.68
C ARG A 378 -9.61 -8.42 -18.07
N VAL A 379 -8.97 -9.58 -18.22
CA VAL A 379 -7.60 -9.69 -18.74
C VAL A 379 -7.69 -10.51 -20.02
N GLU A 380 -7.33 -9.92 -21.15
CA GLU A 380 -7.43 -10.54 -22.48
C GLU A 380 -6.05 -10.59 -23.15
N ASN A 381 -5.68 -11.74 -23.70
CA ASN A 381 -4.50 -11.86 -24.55
C ASN A 381 -4.70 -11.03 -25.82
N THR A 382 -3.81 -10.07 -26.08
CA THR A 382 -3.96 -9.12 -27.19
C THR A 382 -3.74 -9.71 -28.58
N ILE A 383 -3.14 -10.91 -28.66
CA ILE A 383 -2.87 -11.61 -29.92
C ILE A 383 -3.99 -12.60 -30.22
N THR A 384 -4.33 -13.45 -29.25
CA THR A 384 -5.32 -14.53 -29.45
C THR A 384 -6.76 -14.07 -29.23
N GLY A 385 -6.97 -12.97 -28.48
CA GLY A 385 -8.28 -12.53 -28.01
C GLY A 385 -8.87 -13.40 -26.90
N GLU A 386 -8.09 -14.36 -26.37
CA GLU A 386 -8.51 -15.24 -25.29
C GLU A 386 -8.62 -14.47 -23.97
N ALA A 387 -9.74 -14.64 -23.27
CA ALA A 387 -9.92 -14.08 -21.94
C ALA A 387 -9.24 -14.98 -20.90
N ILE A 388 -8.25 -14.44 -20.21
CA ILE A 388 -7.56 -15.07 -19.07
C ILE A 388 -8.41 -14.88 -17.80
N ILE A 389 -8.91 -13.66 -17.60
CA ILE A 389 -9.88 -13.32 -16.54
C ILE A 389 -11.09 -12.68 -17.20
N GLN A 390 -12.29 -13.07 -16.77
CA GLN A 390 -13.55 -12.40 -17.11
C GLN A 390 -14.49 -12.44 -15.90
N GLU A 391 -14.30 -11.47 -15.01
CA GLU A 391 -15.02 -11.38 -13.75
C GLU A 391 -16.09 -10.27 -13.82
N THR A 392 -17.23 -10.51 -13.20
CA THR A 392 -18.27 -9.50 -12.97
C THR A 392 -18.90 -9.76 -11.61
N LYS A 393 -18.53 -8.95 -10.62
CA LYS A 393 -19.01 -9.06 -9.25
C LYS A 393 -20.07 -7.99 -8.99
N ASN A 394 -21.20 -8.40 -8.41
CA ASN A 394 -22.15 -7.44 -7.87
C ASN A 394 -21.57 -6.90 -6.55
N ILE A 395 -21.51 -5.59 -6.43
CA ILE A 395 -21.00 -4.89 -5.25
C ILE A 395 -21.98 -3.81 -4.83
N GLU A 396 -21.92 -3.40 -3.56
CA GLU A 396 -22.77 -2.31 -3.05
C GLU A 396 -22.07 -0.96 -3.24
N LEU A 397 -22.72 -0.03 -3.93
CA LEU A 397 -22.31 1.37 -4.00
C LEU A 397 -23.12 2.16 -2.97
N HIS A 398 -22.51 2.44 -1.83
CA HIS A 398 -23.13 3.17 -0.73
C HIS A 398 -23.45 4.62 -1.11
N SER A 399 -24.26 5.27 -0.30
CA SER A 399 -24.49 6.69 -0.48
C SER A 399 -23.21 7.48 -0.20
N VAL A 400 -23.01 8.62 -0.88
CA VAL A 400 -21.89 9.54 -0.65
C VAL A 400 -21.84 10.06 0.80
N TYR A 401 -22.96 10.00 1.50
CA TYR A 401 -23.08 10.38 2.90
C TYR A 401 -22.78 9.24 3.87
N ASP A 402 -22.64 8.01 3.40
CA ASP A 402 -22.42 6.87 4.28
C ASP A 402 -20.95 6.80 4.67
N TYR A 403 -20.70 6.75 5.97
CA TYR A 403 -19.39 6.73 6.59
C TYR A 403 -19.08 5.32 7.08
N LYS A 404 -18.06 4.69 6.50
CA LYS A 404 -17.51 3.40 6.94
C LYS A 404 -16.61 3.61 8.16
N ASN A 405 -16.58 2.66 9.10
CA ASN A 405 -15.74 2.73 10.31
C ASN A 405 -14.74 1.57 10.49
N TYR A 406 -14.49 0.78 9.45
CA TYR A 406 -13.54 -0.33 9.48
C TYR A 406 -12.61 -0.31 8.27
N SER A 407 -11.36 -0.71 8.50
CA SER A 407 -10.33 -0.80 7.47
C SER A 407 -10.37 -2.18 6.79
N ASP A 408 -9.99 -2.27 5.51
CA ASP A 408 -9.86 -3.52 4.73
C ASP A 408 -8.66 -3.44 3.78
N GLU A 409 -8.33 -4.50 3.03
CA GLU A 409 -7.14 -4.53 2.15
C GLU A 409 -7.06 -3.40 1.11
N PHE A 410 -8.17 -2.71 0.82
CA PHE A 410 -8.27 -1.66 -0.20
C PHE A 410 -8.09 -0.24 0.36
N GLY A 411 -8.20 -0.05 1.68
CA GLY A 411 -8.01 1.26 2.30
C GLY A 411 -8.08 1.28 3.83
N ILE A 412 -7.41 2.27 4.43
CA ILE A 412 -7.37 2.49 5.88
C ILE A 412 -8.48 3.48 6.25
N ILE A 413 -9.50 2.97 6.94
CA ILE A 413 -10.64 3.74 7.41
C ILE A 413 -10.70 3.69 8.94
N GLN A 414 -10.48 4.85 9.55
CA GLN A 414 -10.43 5.17 10.98
C GLN A 414 -11.20 6.49 11.22
N ASN A 415 -11.36 6.95 12.47
CA ASN A 415 -12.21 8.10 12.78
C ASN A 415 -11.77 9.43 12.14
N ASP A 416 -10.48 9.58 11.86
CA ASP A 416 -9.89 10.70 11.14
C ASP A 416 -10.26 10.72 9.64
N ASN A 417 -10.84 9.65 9.08
CA ASN A 417 -11.41 9.69 7.74
C ASN A 417 -12.64 10.60 7.62
N ILE A 418 -13.19 11.12 8.74
CA ILE A 418 -14.16 12.22 8.70
C ILE A 418 -13.60 13.46 7.98
N LEU A 419 -12.27 13.60 7.89
CA LEU A 419 -11.63 14.67 7.13
C LEU A 419 -12.03 14.65 5.64
N ALA A 420 -12.47 13.52 5.10
CA ALA A 420 -13.03 13.44 3.75
C ALA A 420 -14.38 14.18 3.61
N TRP A 421 -15.07 14.51 4.70
CA TRP A 421 -16.28 15.32 4.68
C TRP A 421 -16.00 16.83 4.78
N MET A 422 -14.76 17.22 5.09
CA MET A 422 -14.40 18.64 5.15
C MET A 422 -14.25 19.21 3.74
N THR A 423 -14.91 20.33 3.51
CA THR A 423 -15.01 20.95 2.18
C THR A 423 -14.74 22.46 2.24
N PRO A 424 -13.58 22.89 2.76
CA PRO A 424 -13.30 24.32 3.04
C PRO A 424 -13.40 25.23 1.81
N GLU A 425 -13.26 24.67 0.61
CA GLU A 425 -13.21 25.42 -0.64
C GLU A 425 -14.53 25.43 -1.44
N THR A 426 -15.62 24.82 -0.93
CA THR A 426 -16.89 24.78 -1.68
C THR A 426 -17.68 26.08 -1.60
N ASP A 427 -18.56 26.28 -2.59
CA ASP A 427 -19.35 27.51 -2.72
C ASP A 427 -20.25 27.79 -1.50
N GLY A 428 -20.81 26.75 -0.88
CA GLY A 428 -21.63 26.90 0.33
C GLY A 428 -20.80 27.34 1.53
N ILE A 429 -19.61 26.77 1.74
CA ILE A 429 -18.67 27.25 2.77
C ILE A 429 -18.27 28.71 2.54
N LEU A 430 -17.90 29.07 1.30
CA LEU A 430 -17.57 30.44 0.95
C LEU A 430 -18.76 31.39 1.12
N GLN A 431 -20.00 30.91 0.96
CA GLN A 431 -21.20 31.68 1.24
C GLN A 431 -21.39 31.93 2.74
N VAL A 432 -21.14 30.93 3.60
CA VAL A 432 -21.16 31.11 5.06
C VAL A 432 -20.17 32.20 5.46
N ARG A 433 -18.94 32.19 4.93
CA ARG A 433 -17.94 33.24 5.20
C ARG A 433 -18.44 34.63 4.83
N ARG A 434 -19.01 34.80 3.63
CA ARG A 434 -19.55 36.10 3.18
C ARG A 434 -20.67 36.60 4.09
N ASN A 435 -21.53 35.70 4.55
CA ASN A 435 -22.60 36.03 5.48
C ASN A 435 -22.08 36.39 6.87
N ALA A 436 -21.02 35.72 7.35
CA ALA A 436 -20.37 36.04 8.62
C ALA A 436 -19.68 37.42 8.58
N VAL A 437 -18.99 37.74 7.48
CA VAL A 437 -18.46 39.08 7.22
C VAL A 437 -19.57 40.14 7.26
N SER A 438 -20.68 39.88 6.57
CA SER A 438 -21.83 40.80 6.55
C SER A 438 -22.45 40.97 7.93
N TRP A 439 -22.51 39.90 8.73
CA TRP A 439 -23.03 39.94 10.09
C TRP A 439 -22.14 40.77 11.02
N LEU A 440 -20.81 40.63 10.92
CA LEU A 440 -19.85 41.43 11.68
C LEU A 440 -19.96 42.92 11.36
N GLU A 441 -20.01 43.26 10.06
CA GLU A 441 -20.17 44.66 9.62
C GLU A 441 -21.48 45.27 10.14
N GLN A 442 -22.59 44.54 10.06
CA GLN A 442 -23.89 45.02 10.53
C GLN A 442 -23.94 45.18 12.06
N SER A 443 -23.25 44.32 12.79
CA SER A 443 -23.30 44.29 14.25
C SER A 443 -22.33 45.28 14.90
N PHE A 444 -21.16 45.50 14.29
CA PHE A 444 -20.05 46.25 14.90
C PHE A 444 -19.49 47.37 14.02
N GLY A 445 -19.96 47.52 12.78
CA GLY A 445 -19.55 48.57 11.83
C GLY A 445 -18.56 48.09 10.78
N THR A 446 -18.35 48.91 9.73
CA THR A 446 -17.54 48.55 8.54
C THR A 446 -16.12 48.09 8.85
N GLU A 447 -15.49 48.56 9.93
CA GLU A 447 -14.15 48.10 10.33
C GLU A 447 -14.11 46.64 10.81
N TYR A 448 -15.26 46.04 11.11
CA TYR A 448 -15.41 44.62 11.45
C TYR A 448 -15.78 43.74 10.25
N GLY A 449 -16.03 44.31 9.07
CA GLY A 449 -16.46 43.60 7.87
C GLY A 449 -15.37 42.74 7.21
N MET A 450 -14.80 41.77 7.94
CA MET A 450 -13.78 40.84 7.46
C MET A 450 -13.78 39.54 8.29
N LEU A 451 -13.11 38.50 7.80
CA LEU A 451 -12.75 37.30 8.56
C LEU A 451 -11.23 37.10 8.40
N PRO A 452 -10.42 37.69 9.29
CA PRO A 452 -8.96 37.80 9.13
C PRO A 452 -8.18 36.53 9.46
N GLY A 453 -8.80 35.47 9.96
CA GLY A 453 -8.10 34.31 10.51
C GLY A 453 -7.23 34.73 11.71
N TYR A 454 -5.96 34.34 11.72
CA TYR A 454 -4.98 34.72 12.75
C TYR A 454 -4.18 35.98 12.41
N GLN A 455 -4.86 37.04 11.94
CA GLN A 455 -4.25 38.35 11.68
C GLN A 455 -4.85 39.43 12.59
N PRO A 456 -4.05 40.41 13.10
CA PRO A 456 -4.56 41.51 13.92
C PRO A 456 -5.70 42.28 13.23
N ALA A 457 -6.82 42.44 13.94
CA ALA A 457 -8.05 43.03 13.42
C ALA A 457 -8.98 43.46 14.57
N TYR A 458 -10.08 44.14 14.25
CA TYR A 458 -11.11 44.57 15.21
C TYR A 458 -10.58 45.46 16.36
N GLY A 459 -9.43 46.11 16.15
CA GLY A 459 -8.74 46.89 17.17
C GLY A 459 -7.90 46.06 18.16
N PHE A 460 -7.77 44.74 17.95
CA PHE A 460 -6.94 43.85 18.76
C PHE A 460 -5.59 43.57 18.09
N THR A 461 -4.55 43.43 18.91
CA THR A 461 -3.22 42.98 18.50
C THR A 461 -3.08 41.46 18.64
N SER A 462 -1.95 40.89 18.22
CA SER A 462 -1.69 39.45 18.34
C SER A 462 -1.77 38.93 19.79
N ASP A 463 -1.33 39.71 20.78
CA ASP A 463 -1.42 39.35 22.22
C ASP A 463 -2.89 39.24 22.70
N GLN A 464 -3.81 39.82 21.93
CA GLN A 464 -5.25 39.80 22.15
C GLN A 464 -5.97 38.90 21.13
N GLY A 465 -5.22 38.04 20.44
CA GLY A 465 -5.70 37.21 19.34
C GLY A 465 -6.92 36.35 19.65
N ALA A 466 -7.04 35.86 20.89
CA ALA A 466 -8.21 35.14 21.38
C ALA A 466 -9.53 35.89 21.15
N TYR A 467 -9.54 37.22 21.29
CA TYR A 467 -10.74 38.02 21.02
C TYR A 467 -11.07 38.03 19.52
N ILE A 468 -10.06 38.09 18.64
CA ILE A 468 -10.25 38.06 17.19
C ILE A 468 -10.91 36.74 16.77
N THR A 469 -10.38 35.61 17.25
CA THR A 469 -10.95 34.27 17.05
C THR A 469 -12.38 34.20 17.57
N TYR A 470 -12.64 34.73 18.77
CA TYR A 470 -13.97 34.75 19.38
C TYR A 470 -15.03 35.44 18.52
N TYR A 471 -14.72 36.63 17.99
CA TYR A 471 -15.63 37.36 17.09
C TYR A 471 -15.92 36.59 15.79
N GLN A 472 -14.90 35.94 15.21
CA GLN A 472 -15.06 35.16 13.98
C GLN A 472 -15.98 33.94 14.20
N VAL A 473 -15.78 33.18 15.28
CA VAL A 473 -16.64 32.03 15.62
C VAL A 473 -18.09 32.46 15.82
N ALA A 474 -18.32 33.53 16.58
CA ALA A 474 -19.66 34.07 16.81
C ALA A 474 -20.35 34.49 15.50
N ALA A 475 -19.59 35.09 14.58
CA ALA A 475 -20.08 35.49 13.27
C ALA A 475 -20.41 34.29 12.37
N ILE A 476 -19.57 33.27 12.38
CA ILE A 476 -19.79 32.04 11.61
C ILE A 476 -21.04 31.32 12.08
N GLN A 477 -21.21 31.12 13.40
CA GLN A 477 -22.42 30.49 13.95
C GLN A 477 -23.68 31.33 13.63
N SER A 478 -23.58 32.66 13.70
CA SER A 478 -24.66 33.56 13.33
C SER A 478 -25.03 33.45 11.85
N ALA A 479 -24.02 33.34 10.98
CA ALA A 479 -24.22 33.14 9.55
C ALA A 479 -24.93 31.82 9.25
N ILE A 480 -24.47 30.71 9.82
CA ILE A 480 -25.10 29.39 9.68
C ILE A 480 -26.57 29.43 10.14
N SER A 481 -26.83 30.04 11.30
CA SER A 481 -28.20 30.23 11.83
C SER A 481 -29.09 31.07 10.90
N SER A 482 -28.54 32.15 10.34
CA SER A 482 -29.22 33.08 9.43
C SER A 482 -29.53 32.47 8.07
N MET A 483 -28.71 31.51 7.63
CA MET A 483 -28.94 30.71 6.42
C MET A 483 -30.06 29.68 6.60
N GLY A 484 -30.62 29.58 7.80
CA GLY A 484 -31.79 28.75 8.09
C GLY A 484 -31.47 27.39 8.67
N VAL A 485 -30.19 27.07 8.89
CA VAL A 485 -29.79 25.78 9.47
C VAL A 485 -30.34 25.62 10.88
N ARG A 486 -30.92 24.47 11.17
CA ARG A 486 -31.43 24.07 12.49
C ARG A 486 -30.77 22.78 12.94
N TYR A 487 -30.57 22.66 14.25
CA TYR A 487 -30.13 21.40 14.79
C TYR A 487 -31.28 20.40 14.78
N ASN A 488 -31.01 19.21 14.22
CA ASN A 488 -31.91 18.09 14.26
C ASN A 488 -31.27 16.99 15.12
N MET A 489 -31.92 16.65 16.23
CA MET A 489 -31.48 15.53 17.06
C MET A 489 -31.90 14.22 16.38
N GLY A 490 -31.13 13.80 15.36
CA GLY A 490 -31.30 12.51 14.70
C GLY A 490 -30.85 11.35 15.59
N PRO A 491 -31.40 10.13 15.41
CA PRO A 491 -30.93 8.95 16.13
C PRO A 491 -29.49 8.62 15.74
N TYR A 492 -28.63 8.35 16.74
CA TYR A 492 -27.34 7.71 16.55
C TYR A 492 -27.55 6.32 15.95
N SER A 493 -26.99 6.05 14.77
CA SER A 493 -26.98 4.69 14.24
C SER A 493 -25.81 3.92 14.85
N PHE A 494 -26.12 2.85 15.58
CA PHE A 494 -25.14 1.88 16.11
C PHE A 494 -24.76 0.80 15.08
N SER A 495 -25.20 0.90 13.82
CA SER A 495 -24.74 0.01 12.74
C SER A 495 -23.39 0.47 12.18
N ALA A 496 -22.64 -0.44 11.55
CA ALA A 496 -21.27 -0.25 11.03
C ALA A 496 -21.07 0.91 10.02
N SER A 497 -22.14 1.61 9.64
CA SER A 497 -22.12 2.83 8.87
C SER A 497 -23.02 3.91 9.48
N GLN A 498 -22.49 5.13 9.62
CA GLN A 498 -23.25 6.32 9.99
C GLN A 498 -23.47 7.17 8.75
N ARG A 499 -24.69 7.69 8.55
CA ARG A 499 -24.93 8.71 7.52
C ARG A 499 -24.52 10.08 8.05
N VAL A 500 -23.67 10.79 7.32
CA VAL A 500 -23.16 12.13 7.60
C VAL A 500 -23.29 12.98 6.33
N LEU A 501 -24.14 14.01 6.37
CA LEU A 501 -24.24 14.95 5.26
C LEU A 501 -22.98 15.78 5.09
N MET A 502 -22.63 16.06 3.83
CA MET A 502 -21.61 17.05 3.49
C MET A 502 -22.06 18.47 3.87
N PRO A 503 -21.15 19.41 4.18
CA PRO A 503 -21.50 20.77 4.55
C PRO A 503 -22.48 21.48 3.61
N ASP A 504 -22.30 21.37 2.30
CA ASP A 504 -23.23 21.98 1.33
C ASP A 504 -24.65 21.39 1.44
N ALA A 505 -24.77 20.07 1.63
CA ALA A 505 -26.06 19.41 1.83
C ALA A 505 -26.73 19.84 3.15
N VAL A 506 -25.96 20.12 4.20
CA VAL A 506 -26.49 20.67 5.47
C VAL A 506 -27.06 22.08 5.25
N LEU A 507 -26.34 22.92 4.50
CA LEU A 507 -26.73 24.28 4.19
C LEU A 507 -27.98 24.31 3.31
N GLU A 508 -28.04 23.47 2.27
CA GLU A 508 -29.19 23.35 1.35
C GLU A 508 -30.45 22.83 2.06
N ASN A 509 -30.30 21.79 2.89
CA ASN A 509 -31.43 21.23 3.63
C ASN A 509 -31.87 22.10 4.81
N GLY A 510 -31.02 23.02 5.27
CA GLY A 510 -31.30 23.86 6.44
C GLY A 510 -31.40 23.05 7.74
N SER A 511 -30.75 21.89 7.83
CA SER A 511 -30.79 21.02 8.99
C SER A 511 -29.52 20.16 9.08
N GLY A 512 -29.01 19.96 10.29
CA GLY A 512 -27.89 19.04 10.53
C GLY A 512 -27.88 18.44 11.93
N ILE A 513 -27.26 17.27 12.07
CA ILE A 513 -26.94 16.63 13.36
C ILE A 513 -25.56 17.11 13.86
N CYS A 514 -25.13 16.67 15.05
CA CYS A 514 -23.94 17.20 15.73
C CYS A 514 -22.64 17.03 14.93
N ILE A 515 -22.40 15.86 14.33
CA ILE A 515 -21.21 15.62 13.49
C ILE A 515 -21.23 16.47 12.22
N GLU A 516 -22.39 16.65 11.61
CA GLU A 516 -22.57 17.45 10.40
C GLU A 516 -22.34 18.94 10.68
N THR A 517 -22.86 19.46 11.80
CA THR A 517 -22.63 20.85 12.22
C THR A 517 -21.20 21.08 12.67
N ALA A 518 -20.53 20.08 13.26
CA ALA A 518 -19.12 20.14 13.61
C ALA A 518 -18.22 20.19 12.36
N VAL A 519 -18.47 19.33 11.37
CA VAL A 519 -17.73 19.35 10.09
C VAL A 519 -17.98 20.64 9.31
N LEU A 520 -19.21 21.14 9.29
CA LEU A 520 -19.54 22.44 8.67
C LEU A 520 -18.75 23.58 9.34
N MET A 521 -18.78 23.67 10.67
CA MET A 521 -18.01 24.69 11.40
C MET A 521 -16.51 24.57 11.14
N ALA A 522 -15.95 23.36 11.23
CA ALA A 522 -14.53 23.11 10.95
C ALA A 522 -14.14 23.52 9.53
N SER A 523 -14.96 23.18 8.52
CA SER A 523 -14.72 23.56 7.12
C SER A 523 -14.69 25.09 6.93
N VAL A 524 -15.56 25.84 7.61
CA VAL A 524 -15.55 27.31 7.54
C VAL A 524 -14.31 27.89 8.23
N LEU A 525 -13.89 27.32 9.36
CA LEU A 525 -12.68 27.77 10.07
C LEU A 525 -11.41 27.50 9.25
N GLU A 526 -11.28 26.31 8.67
CA GLU A 526 -10.18 25.93 7.77
C GLU A 526 -10.13 26.86 6.53
N SER A 527 -11.29 27.19 5.95
CA SER A 527 -11.37 28.15 4.84
C SER A 527 -10.90 29.58 5.20
N ALA A 528 -10.87 29.90 6.50
CA ALA A 528 -10.34 31.14 7.06
C ALA A 528 -8.88 30.99 7.55
N SER A 529 -8.22 29.87 7.24
CA SER A 529 -6.86 29.53 7.68
C SER A 529 -6.72 29.51 9.20
N MET A 530 -7.75 29.03 9.89
CA MET A 530 -7.78 28.86 11.34
C MET A 530 -7.69 27.37 11.68
N HIS A 531 -6.75 27.03 12.56
CA HIS A 531 -6.50 25.66 13.01
C HIS A 531 -7.68 25.11 13.83
N ALA A 532 -8.47 24.26 13.18
CA ALA A 532 -9.65 23.62 13.75
C ALA A 532 -9.38 22.14 14.12
N MET A 533 -10.16 21.63 15.06
CA MET A 533 -10.18 20.22 15.44
C MET A 533 -11.62 19.72 15.59
N ILE A 534 -11.87 18.47 15.24
CA ILE A 534 -13.14 17.80 15.49
C ILE A 534 -12.98 16.94 16.74
N VAL A 535 -13.83 17.18 17.74
CA VAL A 535 -13.80 16.49 19.03
C VAL A 535 -15.02 15.57 19.11
N PHE A 536 -14.77 14.26 19.00
CA PHE A 536 -15.75 13.21 19.26
C PHE A 536 -15.75 12.84 20.73
N THR A 537 -16.93 12.77 21.30
CA THR A 537 -17.19 12.27 22.65
C THR A 537 -18.37 11.30 22.59
N PRO A 538 -18.65 10.51 23.66
CA PRO A 538 -19.73 9.54 23.63
C PRO A 538 -21.08 10.17 23.26
N GLY A 539 -21.58 9.85 22.06
CA GLY A 539 -22.84 10.38 21.58
C GLY A 539 -22.84 11.90 21.34
N HIS A 540 -21.70 12.52 21.05
CA HIS A 540 -21.64 13.92 20.61
C HIS A 540 -20.39 14.23 19.76
N ALA A 541 -20.51 15.21 18.87
CA ALA A 541 -19.41 15.72 18.07
C ALA A 541 -19.43 17.25 18.10
N GLN A 542 -18.25 17.85 18.28
CA GLN A 542 -18.07 19.29 18.43
C GLN A 542 -16.82 19.75 17.67
N THR A 543 -16.67 21.06 17.52
CA THR A 543 -15.47 21.66 16.94
C THR A 543 -14.68 22.36 18.03
N ALA A 544 -13.37 22.24 18.01
CA ALA A 544 -12.48 23.12 18.75
C ALA A 544 -11.71 23.99 17.77
N VAL A 545 -11.34 25.20 18.18
CA VAL A 545 -10.51 26.10 17.38
C VAL A 545 -9.45 26.74 18.25
N GLU A 546 -8.23 26.80 17.75
CA GLU A 546 -7.13 27.40 18.49
C GLU A 546 -7.43 28.88 18.78
N THR A 547 -7.22 29.32 20.02
CA THR A 547 -7.55 30.70 20.42
C THR A 547 -6.71 31.71 19.64
N TRP A 548 -5.50 31.34 19.26
CA TRP A 548 -4.62 32.06 18.36
C TRP A 548 -3.59 31.10 17.76
N SER A 549 -3.01 31.45 16.61
CA SER A 549 -1.97 30.65 15.96
C SER A 549 -0.83 30.29 16.92
N GLY A 550 -0.63 28.99 17.14
CA GLY A 550 0.46 28.46 17.98
C GLY A 550 0.32 28.76 19.47
N SER A 551 -0.87 29.11 19.94
CA SER A 551 -1.14 29.33 21.37
C SER A 551 -1.24 28.03 22.18
N GLY A 552 -1.57 26.90 21.54
CA GLY A 552 -1.84 25.62 22.22
C GLY A 552 -3.07 25.64 23.13
N GLN A 553 -3.90 26.68 23.06
CA GLN A 553 -5.15 26.82 23.82
C GLN A 553 -6.32 26.86 22.84
N TYR A 554 -7.46 26.28 23.19
CA TYR A 554 -8.61 26.14 22.27
C TYR A 554 -9.92 26.59 22.90
N PHE A 555 -10.78 27.16 22.07
CA PHE A 555 -12.20 27.27 22.38
C PHE A 555 -12.90 25.98 21.97
N LEU A 556 -13.72 25.41 22.86
CA LEU A 556 -14.69 24.37 22.51
C LEU A 556 -15.98 25.04 22.00
N ILE A 557 -16.44 24.64 20.82
CA ILE A 557 -17.58 25.22 20.13
C ILE A 557 -18.77 24.24 20.16
N GLU A 558 -19.86 24.64 20.80
CA GLU A 558 -21.12 23.89 20.78
C GLU A 558 -21.91 24.19 19.49
N THR A 559 -21.58 23.46 18.42
CA THR A 559 -22.09 23.72 17.06
C THR A 559 -23.58 23.45 16.90
N THR A 560 -24.20 22.73 17.84
CA THR A 560 -25.64 22.41 17.82
C THR A 560 -26.54 23.56 18.27
N MET A 561 -25.97 24.70 18.70
CA MET A 561 -26.73 25.91 19.05
C MET A 561 -27.34 26.59 17.82
N LEU A 562 -28.35 25.96 17.22
CA LEU A 562 -29.04 26.41 16.01
C LEU A 562 -30.57 26.35 16.22
N PRO A 563 -31.28 27.49 16.27
CA PRO A 563 -30.82 28.83 15.93
C PRO A 563 -29.97 29.50 17.02
N PHE A 564 -28.97 30.26 16.59
CA PHE A 564 -28.14 31.10 17.45
C PHE A 564 -28.65 32.55 17.46
N THR A 565 -28.72 33.17 18.64
CA THR A 565 -29.30 34.51 18.85
C THR A 565 -28.25 35.60 19.13
N ALA A 566 -26.98 35.24 19.28
CA ALA A 566 -25.88 36.16 19.58
C ALA A 566 -26.06 37.04 20.84
N THR A 567 -26.91 36.63 21.79
CA THR A 567 -26.95 37.26 23.11
C THR A 567 -25.71 36.88 23.92
N GLN A 568 -25.38 37.64 24.97
CA GLN A 568 -24.24 37.34 25.83
C GLN A 568 -24.30 35.91 26.43
N ASP A 569 -25.47 35.49 26.91
CA ASP A 569 -25.67 34.13 27.45
C ASP A 569 -25.52 33.06 26.36
N ALA A 570 -26.00 33.34 25.15
CA ALA A 570 -25.85 32.43 24.01
C ALA A 570 -24.38 32.29 23.61
N LEU A 571 -23.62 33.39 23.60
CA LEU A 571 -22.19 33.41 23.31
C LEU A 571 -21.37 32.60 24.33
N GLN A 572 -21.70 32.70 25.63
CA GLN A 572 -21.07 31.89 26.68
C GLN A 572 -21.38 30.40 26.56
N SER A 573 -22.55 30.06 26.04
CA SER A 573 -22.94 28.65 25.81
C SER A 573 -22.29 28.08 24.55
N LEU A 574 -22.12 28.91 23.51
CA LEU A 574 -21.52 28.54 22.23
C LEU A 574 -20.01 28.33 22.36
N ILE A 575 -19.30 29.31 22.93
CA ILE A 575 -17.83 29.38 22.94
C ILE A 575 -17.36 29.18 24.38
N GLN A 576 -16.82 28.00 24.65
CA GLN A 576 -16.28 27.65 25.97
C GLN A 576 -14.75 27.76 25.95
N PRO A 577 -14.17 28.78 26.59
CA PRO A 577 -12.73 28.83 26.80
C PRO A 577 -12.33 27.77 27.83
N LEU A 578 -11.46 26.86 27.43
CA LEU A 578 -10.88 25.86 28.33
C LEU A 578 -9.37 26.04 28.35
N SER A 579 -8.81 26.17 29.55
CA SER A 579 -7.38 26.04 29.78
C SER A 579 -6.91 24.61 29.48
N ALA A 580 -5.59 24.41 29.37
CA ALA A 580 -5.01 23.07 29.23
C ALA A 580 -5.51 22.08 30.32
N GLU A 581 -5.57 22.50 31.59
CA GLU A 581 -6.06 21.66 32.68
C GLU A 581 -7.55 21.32 32.52
N GLU A 582 -8.37 22.30 32.11
CA GLU A 582 -9.80 22.08 31.86
C GLU A 582 -10.05 21.16 30.67
N TRP A 583 -9.26 21.27 29.60
CA TRP A 583 -9.29 20.34 28.47
C TRP A 583 -8.93 18.91 28.88
N ALA A 584 -7.85 18.75 29.65
CA ALA A 584 -7.44 17.43 30.15
C ALA A 584 -8.54 16.80 31.01
N ASN A 585 -9.14 17.59 31.92
CA ASN A 585 -10.26 17.14 32.75
C ASN A 585 -11.51 16.83 31.91
N TYR A 586 -11.83 17.65 30.91
CA TYR A 586 -12.96 17.42 30.01
C TYR A 586 -12.82 16.09 29.28
N LEU A 587 -11.69 15.85 28.60
CA LEU A 587 -11.45 14.61 27.86
C LEU A 587 -11.40 13.40 28.79
N TYR A 588 -10.72 13.49 29.94
CA TYR A 588 -10.68 12.42 30.94
C TYR A 588 -12.09 12.02 31.40
N ASN A 589 -12.94 13.00 31.74
CA ASN A 589 -14.32 12.71 32.14
C ASN A 589 -15.11 12.04 31.00
N LYS A 590 -14.91 12.47 29.75
CA LYS A 590 -15.54 11.84 28.58
C LYS A 590 -15.04 10.43 28.31
N GLU A 591 -13.77 10.12 28.59
CA GLU A 591 -13.26 8.75 28.53
C GLU A 591 -13.93 7.85 29.58
N GLN A 592 -14.17 8.35 30.79
CA GLN A 592 -14.90 7.61 31.82
C GLN A 592 -16.36 7.34 31.40
N GLU A 593 -17.02 8.31 30.75
CA GLU A 593 -18.35 8.13 30.17
C GLU A 593 -18.34 7.11 29.01
N ALA A 594 -17.30 7.14 28.18
CA ALA A 594 -17.13 6.23 27.04
C ALA A 594 -17.07 4.77 27.51
N GLN A 595 -16.28 4.50 28.56
CA GLN A 595 -16.14 3.17 29.15
C GLN A 595 -17.47 2.60 29.68
N GLN A 596 -18.40 3.46 30.12
CA GLN A 596 -19.70 3.05 30.65
C GLN A 596 -20.76 2.87 29.55
N SER A 597 -20.67 3.66 28.49
CA SER A 597 -21.68 3.71 27.42
C SER A 597 -21.33 2.85 26.19
N GLY A 598 -20.07 2.41 26.07
CA GLY A 598 -19.54 1.81 24.84
C GLY A 598 -19.26 2.84 23.74
N GLY A 599 -19.23 4.13 24.08
CA GLY A 599 -18.84 5.22 23.18
C GLY A 599 -17.31 5.37 23.08
N MET A 600 -16.87 6.47 22.47
CA MET A 600 -15.44 6.76 22.28
C MET A 600 -15.12 8.25 22.46
N VAL A 601 -13.85 8.55 22.70
CA VAL A 601 -13.29 9.90 22.65
C VAL A 601 -12.21 9.95 21.56
N TYR A 602 -12.31 10.90 20.64
CA TYR A 602 -11.35 11.05 19.54
C TYR A 602 -11.22 12.49 19.10
N VAL A 603 -9.99 12.94 18.91
CA VAL A 603 -9.68 14.32 18.52
C VAL A 603 -8.98 14.27 17.17
N VAL A 604 -9.67 14.77 16.15
CA VAL A 604 -9.14 14.87 14.79
C VAL A 604 -8.60 16.28 14.59
N ASP A 605 -7.29 16.39 14.39
CA ASP A 605 -6.66 17.62 13.91
C ASP A 605 -6.97 17.78 12.42
N CYS A 606 -7.60 18.89 12.04
CA CYS A 606 -8.04 19.13 10.66
C CYS A 606 -6.86 19.29 9.69
N ASP A 607 -5.70 19.72 10.17
CA ASP A 607 -4.48 19.88 9.38
C ASP A 607 -3.87 18.53 8.95
N LEU A 608 -4.37 17.39 9.46
CA LEU A 608 -3.87 16.06 9.11
C LEU A 608 -4.34 15.57 7.74
N ALA A 609 -5.39 16.16 7.14
CA ALA A 609 -5.97 15.66 5.89
C ALA A 609 -4.94 15.49 4.76
N PRO A 610 -4.05 16.47 4.48
CA PRO A 610 -3.03 16.32 3.44
C PRO A 610 -1.96 15.29 3.79
N VAL A 611 -1.54 15.23 5.07
CA VAL A 611 -0.50 14.31 5.54
C VAL A 611 -0.97 12.86 5.45
N LEU A 612 -2.25 12.63 5.75
CA LEU A 612 -2.87 11.31 5.70
C LEU A 612 -3.38 10.93 4.31
N ASN A 613 -3.24 11.82 3.33
CA ASN A 613 -3.82 11.70 2.00
C ASN A 613 -5.33 11.39 2.05
N ILE A 614 -6.04 12.00 3.01
CA ILE A 614 -7.48 11.87 3.16
C ILE A 614 -8.14 12.98 2.35
N GLN A 615 -8.94 12.56 1.38
CA GLN A 615 -9.68 13.43 0.48
C GLN A 615 -11.06 12.86 0.20
N GLY A 616 -12.04 13.76 0.25
CA GLY A 616 -13.41 13.50 -0.18
C GLY A 616 -13.55 13.42 -1.69
N LEU A 617 -14.69 12.90 -2.14
CA LEU A 617 -15.09 13.00 -3.53
C LEU A 617 -15.45 14.47 -3.80
N ASN A 618 -14.80 15.08 -4.79
CA ASN A 618 -15.25 16.37 -5.33
C ASN A 618 -16.56 16.12 -6.10
N TYR A 619 -17.67 16.16 -5.36
CA TYR A 619 -19.02 15.80 -5.78
C TYR A 619 -19.92 17.03 -5.86
#